data_AF-A0A961FSL2-F1
#
_entry.id   AF-A0A961FSL2-F1
#
_cell.length_a   1.000
_cell.length_b   1.000
_cell.length_c   1.000
_cell.angle_alpha   90.00
_cell.angle_beta   90.00
_cell.angle_gamma   90.00
#
_symmetry.space_group_name_H-M   'P 1'
#
loop_
_entity.id
_entity.type
_entity.pdbx_description
1 polymer ?
#
loop_
_entity_poly.entity_id
_entity_poly.type
_entity_poly.pdbx_seq_one_letter_code
_entity_poly.pdbx_strand_id
1 'polypeptide(L)'
;INPLLHARFAHEDAVVKLALSDDGKWLASSGDDRAIKLWSLPDLVQVKAWEDQPDVAAALVFAGGNRIRAGRMDGSIEEGLVFDPTLLVGSTVDSPESGKVSPANGDTMTTELAKLTEIPGTAVLPVTAPAEVSGKIEAPGDTDDFRFSAKAGQNWILEVNASRMKSPLDSKIEVLTVDGEPVEQTKLQAVRDSWFEFRGKNSTQVNDFRVFNWREMELNEYLYCNGEVVKLWLYPRGPDSGFTVYPGEGNRHTYFNTSGLSHALGEPCYVVREVPRFFFNDTASSEIYTIYYENDDDPQRRFGSDSVLTFTAPADGEYLARVSDVRGFGGESFDYRMTIRPPKPDFQVRHSIDAKKGLVVAPGTGKEIVVTAERLDGYGGEITVDVTGLPKGFSVGGPIVIEAGQHQAMGAIYAAADAPEPDAEAMKSVKLVAHATIGDGEIVHELASLGPLKLDAKPPKLFVEILPDGDSGHPKEGKSKPLELTIHPGETITALVKADRVDFKDRIEFGKEDSGRNLAHGLIIDNIGLNGLMIPEQAVEQKFFITAADWVPDSTRTFHLRTGADGGRVSQSIILHVKNREPSS
;
A
#
# COMPACT_ATOMS: atom_id res chain seq x y z
N ILE A 1 -32.47 7.51 1.06
CA ILE A 1 -31.74 8.81 1.03
C ILE A 1 -30.68 8.64 -0.04
N ASN A 2 -30.63 9.48 -1.07
CA ASN A 2 -29.62 9.37 -2.11
C ASN A 2 -28.27 9.83 -1.52
N PRO A 3 -27.25 8.97 -1.44
CA PRO A 3 -25.95 9.37 -0.92
C PRO A 3 -25.32 10.43 -1.82
N LEU A 4 -24.72 11.46 -1.22
CA LEU A 4 -23.89 12.41 -1.96
C LEU A 4 -22.58 11.71 -2.32
N LEU A 5 -22.38 11.42 -3.61
CA LEU A 5 -21.19 10.70 -4.09
C LEU A 5 -19.98 11.65 -4.25
N HIS A 6 -20.20 12.85 -4.78
CA HIS A 6 -19.15 13.81 -5.08
C HIS A 6 -19.62 15.26 -4.86
N ALA A 7 -18.71 16.11 -4.40
CA ALA A 7 -18.86 17.57 -4.35
C ALA A 7 -17.64 18.23 -5.00
N ARG A 8 -17.87 19.25 -5.82
CA ARG A 8 -16.84 19.99 -6.57
C ARG A 8 -17.20 21.46 -6.66
N PHE A 9 -16.19 22.33 -6.58
CA PHE A 9 -16.32 23.71 -7.03
C PHE A 9 -16.31 23.72 -8.56
N ALA A 10 -17.48 24.00 -9.16
CA ALA A 10 -17.63 23.93 -10.61
C ALA A 10 -17.30 25.26 -11.31
N HIS A 11 -17.75 26.37 -10.72
CA HIS A 11 -17.70 27.72 -11.29
C HIS A 11 -17.33 28.72 -10.19
N GLU A 12 -16.74 29.85 -10.58
CA GLU A 12 -16.36 30.95 -9.66
C GLU A 12 -17.56 31.81 -9.25
N ASP A 13 -18.71 31.61 -9.90
CA ASP A 13 -20.00 32.20 -9.57
C ASP A 13 -21.12 31.15 -9.72
N ALA A 14 -22.38 31.56 -9.54
CA ALA A 14 -23.53 30.68 -9.55
C ALA A 14 -23.58 29.77 -10.79
N VAL A 15 -23.77 28.47 -10.56
CA VAL A 15 -24.03 27.51 -11.65
C VAL A 15 -25.43 27.76 -12.21
N VAL A 16 -25.51 28.11 -13.49
CA VAL A 16 -26.74 28.51 -14.17
C VAL A 16 -27.44 27.30 -14.80
N LYS A 17 -26.67 26.41 -15.44
CA LYS A 17 -27.22 25.25 -16.14
C LYS A 17 -26.30 24.04 -16.06
N LEU A 18 -26.92 22.87 -15.95
CA LEU A 18 -26.30 21.55 -16.11
C LEU A 18 -27.00 20.79 -17.24
N ALA A 19 -26.24 20.03 -18.01
CA ALA A 19 -26.72 19.13 -19.05
C ALA A 19 -25.95 17.80 -18.98
N LEU A 20 -26.64 16.67 -19.01
CA LEU A 20 -26.03 15.34 -19.08
C LEU A 20 -26.04 14.84 -20.52
N SER A 21 -25.03 14.06 -20.91
CA SER A 21 -25.05 13.30 -22.16
C SER A 21 -25.96 12.08 -22.06
N ASP A 22 -26.48 11.62 -23.20
CA ASP A 22 -27.39 10.46 -23.27
C ASP A 22 -26.76 9.16 -22.77
N ASP A 23 -25.43 9.03 -22.89
CA ASP A 23 -24.67 7.87 -22.41
C ASP A 23 -24.30 7.94 -20.92
N GLY A 24 -24.64 9.05 -20.24
CA GLY A 24 -24.36 9.28 -18.82
C GLY A 24 -22.88 9.45 -18.48
N LYS A 25 -21.99 9.55 -19.48
CA LYS A 25 -20.53 9.67 -19.27
C LYS A 25 -20.05 11.10 -19.12
N TRP A 26 -20.88 12.08 -19.51
CA TRP A 26 -20.49 13.48 -19.56
C TRP A 26 -21.53 14.36 -18.88
N LEU A 27 -21.03 15.35 -18.14
CA LEU A 27 -21.80 16.47 -17.63
C LEU A 27 -21.23 17.75 -18.26
N ALA A 28 -22.08 18.62 -18.76
CA ALA A 28 -21.70 19.98 -19.13
C ALA A 28 -22.35 20.96 -18.15
N SER A 29 -21.61 21.97 -17.72
CA SER A 29 -22.08 23.03 -16.82
C SER A 29 -21.81 24.41 -17.39
N SER A 30 -22.56 25.41 -16.93
CA SER A 30 -22.33 26.81 -17.24
C SER A 30 -22.58 27.66 -15.99
N GLY A 31 -21.84 28.77 -15.86
CA GLY A 31 -21.92 29.66 -14.71
C GLY A 31 -22.08 31.14 -15.09
N ASP A 32 -22.47 31.94 -14.09
CA ASP A 32 -22.51 33.42 -14.19
C ASP A 32 -21.11 34.03 -14.38
N ASP A 33 -20.06 33.23 -14.11
CA ASP A 33 -18.67 33.52 -14.44
C ASP A 33 -18.38 33.56 -15.96
N ARG A 34 -19.40 33.33 -16.79
CA ARG A 34 -19.31 33.25 -18.27
C ARG A 34 -18.38 32.13 -18.74
N ALA A 35 -18.28 31.03 -17.98
CA ALA A 35 -17.63 29.80 -18.42
C ALA A 35 -18.64 28.71 -18.76
N ILE A 36 -18.30 27.85 -19.72
CA ILE A 36 -18.93 26.54 -19.94
C ILE A 36 -17.88 25.46 -19.69
N LYS A 37 -18.18 24.46 -18.88
CA LYS A 37 -17.25 23.39 -18.50
C LYS A 37 -17.83 22.02 -18.86
N LEU A 38 -16.95 21.08 -19.22
CA LEU A 38 -17.26 19.69 -19.50
C LEU A 38 -16.57 18.81 -18.47
N TRP A 39 -17.30 17.84 -17.93
CA TRP A 39 -16.86 16.93 -16.88
C TRP A 39 -17.07 15.48 -17.33
N SER A 40 -16.11 14.61 -17.02
CA SER A 40 -16.30 13.16 -17.11
C SER A 40 -17.00 12.64 -15.85
N LEU A 41 -17.86 11.65 -16.05
CA LEU A 41 -18.58 10.92 -15.01
C LEU A 41 -18.05 9.48 -14.91
N PRO A 42 -18.10 8.84 -13.71
CA PRO A 42 -18.79 9.32 -12.49
C PRO A 42 -18.02 10.35 -11.65
N ASP A 43 -16.70 10.45 -11.81
CA ASP A 43 -15.79 11.11 -10.84
C ASP A 43 -15.84 12.66 -10.79
N LEU A 44 -16.65 13.28 -11.67
CA LEU A 44 -16.73 14.73 -11.89
C LEU A 44 -15.33 15.34 -12.12
N VAL A 45 -14.57 14.77 -13.06
CA VAL A 45 -13.28 15.35 -13.48
C VAL A 45 -13.54 16.33 -14.61
N GLN A 46 -13.10 17.57 -14.47
CA GLN A 46 -13.20 18.53 -15.56
C GLN A 46 -12.27 18.11 -16.71
N VAL A 47 -12.81 17.97 -17.91
CA VAL A 47 -12.08 17.57 -19.11
C VAL A 47 -11.82 18.76 -20.03
N LYS A 48 -12.70 19.77 -19.99
CA LYS A 48 -12.56 20.96 -20.83
C LYS A 48 -13.28 22.16 -20.23
N ALA A 49 -12.74 23.34 -20.43
CA ALA A 49 -13.40 24.61 -20.18
C ALA A 49 -13.40 25.47 -21.45
N TRP A 50 -14.51 26.16 -21.68
CA TRP A 50 -14.66 27.23 -22.64
C TRP A 50 -14.95 28.50 -21.85
N GLU A 51 -13.87 29.19 -21.51
CA GLU A 51 -13.90 30.42 -20.74
C GLU A 51 -14.26 31.62 -21.63
N ASP A 52 -14.39 32.79 -21.00
CA ASP A 52 -14.62 34.08 -21.68
C ASP A 52 -15.78 34.05 -22.68
N GLN A 53 -16.88 33.38 -22.32
CA GLN A 53 -18.06 33.41 -23.17
C GLN A 53 -18.58 34.86 -23.26
N PRO A 54 -19.07 35.28 -24.44
CA PRO A 54 -19.60 36.64 -24.67
C PRO A 54 -20.62 37.10 -23.62
N ASP A 55 -21.44 36.16 -23.14
CA ASP A 55 -22.40 36.36 -22.07
C ASP A 55 -22.75 35.01 -21.40
N VAL A 56 -23.52 35.05 -20.31
CA VAL A 56 -23.94 33.88 -19.54
C VAL A 56 -24.75 32.92 -20.40
N ALA A 57 -24.33 31.65 -20.42
CA ALA A 57 -25.01 30.58 -21.14
C ALA A 57 -26.20 30.03 -20.33
N ALA A 58 -27.38 30.62 -20.50
CA ALA A 58 -28.60 30.20 -19.79
C ALA A 58 -29.21 28.88 -20.31
N ALA A 59 -28.86 28.47 -21.53
CA ALA A 59 -29.26 27.20 -22.11
C ALA A 59 -28.04 26.40 -22.56
N LEU A 60 -28.00 25.10 -22.22
CA LEU A 60 -26.90 24.20 -22.54
C LEU A 60 -27.48 22.82 -22.88
N VAL A 61 -27.09 22.24 -24.02
CA VAL A 61 -27.53 20.90 -24.46
C VAL A 61 -26.44 20.14 -25.19
N PHE A 62 -26.38 18.83 -24.99
CA PHE A 62 -25.63 17.93 -25.87
C PHE A 62 -26.40 17.77 -27.18
N ALA A 63 -25.73 17.99 -28.31
CA ALA A 63 -26.34 17.96 -29.64
C ALA A 63 -26.03 16.66 -30.41
N GLY A 64 -25.79 15.56 -29.69
CA GLY A 64 -25.38 14.27 -30.23
C GLY A 64 -23.89 14.20 -30.60
N GLY A 65 -23.30 12.99 -30.52
CA GLY A 65 -21.88 12.78 -30.76
C GLY A 65 -21.00 13.50 -29.73
N ASN A 66 -20.09 14.34 -30.20
CA ASN A 66 -19.10 15.04 -29.38
C ASN A 66 -19.29 16.57 -29.36
N ARG A 67 -20.56 17.02 -29.42
CA ARG A 67 -20.91 18.44 -29.54
C ARG A 67 -21.87 18.92 -28.47
N ILE A 68 -21.65 20.16 -28.04
CA ILE A 68 -22.50 20.91 -27.10
C ILE A 68 -22.94 22.20 -27.78
N ARG A 69 -24.19 22.61 -27.52
CA ARG A 69 -24.74 23.90 -27.95
C ARG A 69 -25.09 24.73 -26.73
N ALA A 70 -24.86 26.03 -26.82
CA ALA A 70 -25.20 26.98 -25.77
C ALA A 70 -26.02 28.15 -26.31
N GLY A 71 -27.08 28.53 -25.60
CA GLY A 71 -27.82 29.77 -25.83
C GLY A 71 -27.49 30.76 -24.72
N ARG A 72 -27.07 31.97 -25.09
CA ARG A 72 -26.59 32.99 -24.15
C ARG A 72 -27.64 34.08 -23.91
N MET A 73 -27.53 34.80 -22.79
CA MET A 73 -28.49 35.84 -22.39
C MET A 73 -28.51 37.05 -23.34
N ASP A 74 -27.41 37.32 -24.04
CA ASP A 74 -27.31 38.32 -25.12
C ASP A 74 -28.07 37.94 -26.40
N GLY A 75 -28.66 36.74 -26.44
CA GLY A 75 -29.41 36.20 -27.58
C GLY A 75 -28.54 35.47 -28.60
N SER A 76 -27.22 35.37 -28.40
CA SER A 76 -26.32 34.59 -29.25
C SER A 76 -26.45 33.09 -29.01
N ILE A 77 -26.18 32.30 -30.05
CA ILE A 77 -26.16 30.83 -29.99
C ILE A 77 -24.77 30.37 -30.39
N GLU A 78 -24.19 29.51 -29.56
CA GLU A 78 -22.96 28.79 -29.82
C GLU A 78 -23.28 27.39 -30.36
N GLU A 79 -22.83 27.11 -31.58
CA GLU A 79 -23.08 25.84 -32.27
C GLU A 79 -21.83 24.94 -32.36
N GLY A 80 -20.66 25.43 -31.94
CA GLY A 80 -19.34 24.87 -32.25
C GLY A 80 -18.55 24.28 -31.07
N LEU A 81 -19.14 24.08 -29.89
CA LEU A 81 -18.40 23.48 -28.77
C LEU A 81 -18.20 21.98 -29.00
N VAL A 82 -17.01 21.61 -29.48
CA VAL A 82 -16.63 20.22 -29.75
C VAL A 82 -15.63 19.72 -28.71
N PHE A 83 -15.81 18.50 -28.25
CA PHE A 83 -14.91 17.79 -27.34
C PHE A 83 -14.43 16.47 -27.94
N ASP A 84 -13.40 15.85 -27.37
CA ASP A 84 -12.96 14.52 -27.76
C ASP A 84 -13.56 13.49 -26.79
N PRO A 85 -14.44 12.59 -27.25
CA PRO A 85 -15.11 11.62 -26.39
C PRO A 85 -14.17 10.49 -25.92
N THR A 86 -12.93 10.41 -26.42
CA THR A 86 -11.92 9.46 -25.92
C THR A 86 -11.18 9.96 -24.69
N LEU A 87 -11.34 11.24 -24.31
CA LEU A 87 -10.75 11.83 -23.10
C LEU A 87 -11.48 11.43 -21.80
N LEU A 88 -12.08 10.23 -21.75
CA LEU A 88 -12.70 9.73 -20.53
C LEU A 88 -11.60 9.53 -19.48
N VAL A 89 -11.54 10.45 -18.52
CA VAL A 89 -10.81 10.23 -17.27
C VAL A 89 -11.79 9.52 -16.35
N GLY A 90 -11.71 8.20 -16.35
CA GLY A 90 -12.31 7.36 -15.33
C GLY A 90 -11.19 6.85 -14.43
N SER A 91 -11.16 7.30 -13.18
CA SER A 91 -10.52 6.53 -12.13
C SER A 91 -11.64 5.72 -11.51
N THR A 92 -11.76 4.44 -11.86
CA THR A 92 -12.18 3.54 -10.79
C THR A 92 -11.18 3.79 -9.67
N VAL A 93 -11.65 4.31 -8.55
CA VAL A 93 -10.98 4.14 -7.27
C VAL A 93 -11.12 2.65 -6.92
N ASP A 94 -10.54 1.80 -7.76
CA ASP A 94 -9.80 0.70 -7.20
C ASP A 94 -8.60 1.37 -6.53
N SER A 95 -8.40 1.05 -5.26
CA SER A 95 -7.05 1.04 -4.70
C SER A 95 -6.12 0.57 -5.82
N PRO A 96 -5.01 1.26 -6.16
CA PRO A 96 -4.18 0.80 -7.26
C PRO A 96 -3.97 -0.68 -7.03
N GLU A 97 -4.44 -1.52 -7.97
CA GLU A 97 -3.98 -2.88 -8.06
C GLU A 97 -2.46 -2.73 -8.18
N SER A 98 -1.79 -2.81 -7.03
CA SER A 98 -0.37 -3.06 -6.99
C SER A 98 -0.24 -4.46 -7.58
N GLY A 99 -0.03 -4.54 -8.89
CA GLY A 99 0.08 -5.80 -9.59
C GLY A 99 -1.06 -6.09 -10.55
N LYS A 100 -1.13 -5.33 -11.64
CA LYS A 100 -1.00 -6.02 -12.94
C LYS A 100 0.31 -5.60 -13.59
N VAL A 101 1.39 -6.20 -13.12
CA VAL A 101 2.45 -6.58 -14.05
C VAL A 101 1.84 -7.69 -14.90
N SER A 102 1.03 -7.32 -15.89
CA SER A 102 0.84 -8.21 -17.02
C SER A 102 2.22 -8.35 -17.66
N PRO A 103 2.71 -9.57 -17.92
CA PRO A 103 3.89 -9.73 -18.75
C PRO A 103 3.55 -9.11 -20.11
N ALA A 104 4.12 -7.94 -20.39
CA ALA A 104 3.98 -7.33 -21.70
C ALA A 104 4.70 -8.25 -22.70
N ASN A 105 3.89 -8.91 -23.54
CA ASN A 105 4.21 -9.45 -24.85
C ASN A 105 5.60 -10.07 -25.04
N GLY A 106 5.64 -11.41 -25.03
CA GLY A 106 6.00 -12.19 -26.22
C GLY A 106 7.45 -12.16 -26.73
N ASP A 107 8.35 -11.36 -26.18
CA ASP A 107 9.79 -11.49 -26.42
C ASP A 107 10.42 -12.08 -25.17
N THR A 108 10.96 -13.29 -25.30
CA THR A 108 11.76 -13.95 -24.27
C THR A 108 13.05 -13.15 -24.07
N MET A 109 12.96 -12.03 -23.34
CA MET A 109 14.11 -11.23 -22.93
C MET A 109 15.06 -12.16 -22.18
N THR A 110 16.28 -12.30 -22.70
CA THR A 110 17.32 -13.13 -22.06
C THR A 110 17.63 -12.57 -20.69
N THR A 111 17.61 -13.39 -19.63
CA THR A 111 17.96 -12.94 -18.27
C THR A 111 19.47 -12.82 -18.04
N GLU A 112 20.28 -13.15 -19.05
CA GLU A 112 21.74 -13.06 -18.98
C GLU A 112 22.17 -11.58 -19.08
N LEU A 113 22.92 -11.12 -18.08
CA LEU A 113 23.42 -9.75 -18.02
C LEU A 113 24.71 -9.64 -18.83
N ALA A 114 24.72 -8.78 -19.84
CA ALA A 114 25.96 -8.35 -20.47
C ALA A 114 26.83 -7.59 -19.45
N LYS A 115 28.08 -8.02 -19.27
CA LYS A 115 29.01 -7.36 -18.34
C LYS A 115 29.86 -6.33 -19.07
N LEU A 116 29.75 -5.09 -18.63
CA LEU A 116 30.46 -3.95 -19.19
C LEU A 116 31.29 -3.26 -18.10
N THR A 117 32.36 -2.61 -18.51
CA THR A 117 33.09 -1.65 -17.67
C THR A 117 32.93 -0.30 -18.34
N GLU A 118 32.65 0.71 -17.52
CA GLU A 118 32.67 2.10 -17.93
C GLU A 118 34.04 2.46 -18.54
N ILE A 119 34.05 3.40 -19.49
CA ILE A 119 35.26 3.83 -20.19
C ILE A 119 35.53 5.28 -19.80
N PRO A 120 36.58 5.56 -18.99
CA PRO A 120 36.88 6.91 -18.53
C PRO A 120 36.97 7.93 -19.68
N GLY A 121 36.33 9.09 -19.49
CA GLY A 121 36.27 10.16 -20.49
C GLY A 121 35.25 9.94 -21.61
N THR A 122 34.44 8.86 -21.56
CA THR A 122 33.30 8.67 -22.45
C THR A 122 32.08 9.35 -21.85
N ALA A 123 31.57 10.39 -22.50
CA ALA A 123 30.42 11.14 -21.96
C ALA A 123 29.14 10.30 -21.85
N VAL A 124 28.92 9.34 -22.76
CA VAL A 124 27.75 8.44 -22.76
C VAL A 124 28.15 7.05 -23.28
N LEU A 125 27.97 6.01 -22.48
CA LEU A 125 28.26 4.63 -22.86
C LEU A 125 26.97 3.93 -23.35
N PRO A 126 26.92 3.41 -24.60
CA PRO A 126 25.78 2.61 -25.05
C PRO A 126 25.75 1.22 -24.39
N VAL A 127 24.57 0.81 -23.93
CA VAL A 127 24.32 -0.44 -23.21
C VAL A 127 23.17 -1.20 -23.86
N THR A 128 23.44 -2.45 -24.23
CA THR A 128 22.40 -3.41 -24.63
C THR A 128 21.86 -4.10 -23.38
N ALA A 129 20.72 -3.64 -22.87
CA ALA A 129 20.06 -4.27 -21.72
C ALA A 129 19.45 -5.64 -22.12
N PRO A 130 19.47 -6.65 -21.23
CA PRO A 130 19.89 -6.59 -19.83
C PRO A 130 21.42 -6.56 -19.63
N ALA A 131 21.90 -5.74 -18.69
CA ALA A 131 23.33 -5.51 -18.47
C ALA A 131 23.70 -5.18 -17.02
N GLU A 132 24.94 -5.47 -16.66
CA GLU A 132 25.63 -5.01 -15.44
C GLU A 132 26.85 -4.19 -15.89
N VAL A 133 26.95 -2.94 -15.43
CA VAL A 133 28.04 -2.03 -15.73
C VAL A 133 28.81 -1.75 -14.44
N SER A 134 30.12 -2.02 -14.44
CA SER A 134 31.02 -1.57 -13.37
C SER A 134 31.60 -0.21 -13.72
N GLY A 135 31.48 0.78 -12.85
CA GLY A 135 31.95 2.14 -13.08
C GLY A 135 32.50 2.82 -11.82
N LYS A 136 32.92 4.07 -11.96
CA LYS A 136 33.50 4.87 -10.88
C LYS A 136 33.26 6.36 -11.13
N ILE A 137 32.70 7.03 -10.13
CA ILE A 137 32.64 8.50 -10.09
C ILE A 137 34.05 9.03 -9.77
N GLU A 138 34.82 9.41 -10.79
CA GLU A 138 36.27 9.65 -10.69
C GLU A 138 36.60 10.96 -9.96
N ALA A 139 35.72 11.97 -10.09
CA ALA A 139 35.95 13.31 -9.57
C ALA A 139 34.67 13.94 -8.98
N PRO A 140 34.79 14.97 -8.13
CA PRO A 140 33.63 15.72 -7.66
C PRO A 140 32.81 16.31 -8.82
N GLY A 141 31.50 16.09 -8.79
CA GLY A 141 30.54 16.51 -9.83
C GLY A 141 30.54 15.63 -11.08
N ASP A 142 31.28 14.52 -11.08
CA ASP A 142 31.29 13.54 -12.17
C ASP A 142 29.97 12.74 -12.21
N THR A 143 29.58 12.35 -13.42
CA THR A 143 28.34 11.63 -13.71
C THR A 143 28.56 10.67 -14.86
N ASP A 144 28.06 9.45 -14.70
CA ASP A 144 28.16 8.43 -15.74
C ASP A 144 26.81 8.17 -16.41
N ASP A 145 26.75 8.37 -17.73
CA ASP A 145 25.54 8.20 -18.51
C ASP A 145 25.57 6.91 -19.33
N PHE A 146 24.56 6.06 -19.12
CA PHE A 146 24.38 4.81 -19.84
C PHE A 146 23.17 4.87 -20.75
N ARG A 147 23.38 4.82 -22.07
CA ARG A 147 22.29 4.86 -23.05
C ARG A 147 21.72 3.47 -23.27
N PHE A 148 20.41 3.30 -23.10
CA PHE A 148 19.71 2.04 -23.36
C PHE A 148 18.40 2.29 -24.14
N SER A 149 17.95 1.28 -24.89
CA SER A 149 16.69 1.35 -25.64
C SER A 149 15.54 0.69 -24.86
N ALA A 150 14.34 1.25 -24.94
CA ALA A 150 13.14 0.68 -24.37
C ALA A 150 11.89 0.96 -25.23
N LYS A 151 10.90 0.06 -25.14
CA LYS A 151 9.59 0.19 -25.79
C LYS A 151 8.57 0.82 -24.86
N ALA A 152 7.58 1.54 -25.41
CA ALA A 152 6.51 2.12 -24.61
C ALA A 152 5.82 1.05 -23.75
N GLY A 153 5.66 1.32 -22.46
CA GLY A 153 5.11 0.39 -21.47
C GLY A 153 6.07 -0.71 -20.99
N GLN A 154 7.30 -0.78 -21.52
CA GLN A 154 8.28 -1.75 -21.08
C GLN A 154 8.86 -1.38 -19.71
N ASN A 155 8.92 -2.35 -18.81
CA ASN A 155 9.44 -2.18 -17.45
C ASN A 155 10.91 -2.62 -17.34
N TRP A 156 11.70 -1.81 -16.65
CA TRP A 156 13.09 -2.05 -16.32
C TRP A 156 13.33 -1.78 -14.83
N ILE A 157 14.16 -2.61 -14.20
CA ILE A 157 14.73 -2.37 -12.89
C ILE A 157 16.14 -1.86 -13.08
N LEU A 158 16.43 -0.69 -12.52
CA LEU A 158 17.76 -0.10 -12.48
C LEU A 158 18.24 -0.11 -11.03
N GLU A 159 19.32 -0.81 -10.74
CA GLU A 159 19.86 -0.98 -9.38
C GLU A 159 21.32 -0.56 -9.34
N VAL A 160 21.69 0.25 -8.35
CA VAL A 160 23.10 0.54 -8.06
C VAL A 160 23.56 -0.30 -6.87
N ASN A 161 24.78 -0.82 -6.91
CA ASN A 161 25.45 -1.48 -5.79
C ASN A 161 26.75 -0.72 -5.52
N ALA A 162 26.72 0.12 -4.49
CA ALA A 162 27.85 0.92 -4.05
C ALA A 162 28.06 0.72 -2.53
N SER A 163 27.09 1.14 -1.72
CA SER A 163 27.08 1.00 -0.27
C SER A 163 27.21 -0.47 0.16
N ARG A 164 26.46 -1.38 -0.49
CA ARG A 164 26.56 -2.84 -0.24
C ARG A 164 27.95 -3.42 -0.55
N MET A 165 28.72 -2.79 -1.43
CA MET A 165 30.12 -3.15 -1.71
C MET A 165 31.15 -2.28 -0.98
N LYS A 166 30.71 -1.49 0.01
CA LYS A 166 31.54 -0.62 0.88
C LYS A 166 32.20 0.55 0.13
N SER A 167 31.63 0.95 -1.00
CA SER A 167 31.97 2.23 -1.64
C SER A 167 31.46 3.39 -0.78
N PRO A 168 32.17 4.53 -0.70
CA PRO A 168 31.70 5.75 -0.04
C PRO A 168 30.67 6.51 -0.89
N LEU A 169 30.43 6.10 -2.14
CA LEU A 169 29.42 6.68 -3.03
C LEU A 169 28.03 6.58 -2.40
N ASP A 170 27.39 7.74 -2.26
CA ASP A 170 25.98 7.87 -1.91
C ASP A 170 25.23 7.99 -3.24
N SER A 171 24.89 6.83 -3.80
CA SER A 171 24.45 6.73 -5.19
C SER A 171 23.17 7.53 -5.40
N LYS A 172 23.09 8.24 -6.53
CA LYS A 172 21.86 8.73 -7.13
C LYS A 172 21.76 8.11 -8.51
N ILE A 173 20.56 7.66 -8.89
CA ILE A 173 20.27 7.23 -10.24
C ILE A 173 19.08 8.01 -10.80
N GLU A 174 19.19 8.41 -12.07
CA GLU A 174 18.17 9.16 -12.80
C GLU A 174 17.92 8.51 -14.17
N VAL A 175 16.68 8.57 -14.65
CA VAL A 175 16.35 8.28 -16.05
C VAL A 175 16.05 9.57 -16.80
N LEU A 176 16.85 9.84 -17.82
CA LEU A 176 16.79 11.05 -18.63
C LEU A 176 16.45 10.72 -20.08
N THR A 177 15.97 11.72 -20.82
CA THR A 177 15.95 11.70 -22.28
C THR A 177 17.38 11.74 -22.82
N VAL A 178 17.57 11.42 -24.11
CA VAL A 178 18.90 11.51 -24.75
C VAL A 178 19.47 12.93 -24.78
N ASP A 179 18.64 13.95 -24.58
CA ASP A 179 19.04 15.35 -24.48
C ASP A 179 19.43 15.75 -23.04
N GLY A 180 19.31 14.82 -22.08
CA GLY A 180 19.66 15.03 -20.68
C GLY A 180 18.53 15.58 -19.80
N GLU A 181 17.30 15.65 -20.31
CA GLU A 181 16.14 16.14 -19.55
C GLU A 181 15.51 15.02 -18.69
N PRO A 182 15.08 15.29 -17.45
CA PRO A 182 14.41 14.30 -16.60
C PRO A 182 13.15 13.70 -17.23
N VAL A 183 13.00 12.38 -17.15
CA VAL A 183 11.78 11.71 -17.62
C VAL A 183 10.72 11.74 -16.53
N GLU A 184 9.57 12.34 -16.84
CA GLU A 184 8.39 12.35 -15.95
C GLU A 184 7.88 10.93 -15.72
N GLN A 185 7.80 10.54 -14.44
CA GLN A 185 7.14 9.32 -14.00
C GLN A 185 5.65 9.55 -13.87
N THR A 186 5.25 10.54 -13.06
CA THR A 186 3.84 10.84 -12.80
C THR A 186 3.63 12.27 -12.29
N LYS A 187 2.36 12.68 -12.18
CA LYS A 187 1.92 13.94 -11.58
C LYS A 187 1.00 13.65 -10.40
N LEU A 188 1.21 14.38 -9.32
CA LEU A 188 0.47 14.26 -8.07
C LEU A 188 -0.26 15.56 -7.80
N GLN A 189 -1.59 15.53 -7.75
CA GLN A 189 -2.41 16.67 -7.38
C GLN A 189 -2.65 16.66 -5.86
N ALA A 190 -2.34 17.78 -5.19
CA ALA A 190 -2.75 18.01 -3.82
C ALA A 190 -4.28 18.09 -3.72
N VAL A 191 -4.86 17.25 -2.87
CA VAL A 191 -6.31 17.21 -2.61
C VAL A 191 -6.66 17.69 -1.20
N ARG A 192 -5.72 17.65 -0.25
CA ARG A 192 -5.86 18.20 1.11
C ARG A 192 -4.50 18.64 1.64
N ASP A 193 -4.47 19.77 2.35
CA ASP A 193 -3.28 20.27 3.03
C ASP A 193 -3.17 19.78 4.47
N SER A 194 -1.93 19.70 4.94
CA SER A 194 -1.54 19.37 6.31
C SER A 194 -0.11 19.84 6.59
N TRP A 195 0.40 19.56 7.79
CA TRP A 195 1.78 19.80 8.19
C TRP A 195 2.16 18.91 9.38
N PHE A 196 3.45 18.63 9.53
CA PHE A 196 3.97 17.86 10.66
C PHE A 196 3.84 18.61 11.98
N GLU A 197 3.27 17.95 12.99
CA GLU A 197 3.11 18.50 14.34
C GLU A 197 4.00 17.78 15.36
N PHE A 198 4.19 18.44 16.50
CA PHE A 198 4.92 17.96 17.69
C PHE A 198 6.43 17.72 17.52
N ARG A 199 6.87 16.95 16.51
CA ARG A 199 8.29 16.69 16.20
C ARG A 199 8.52 16.26 14.76
N GLY A 200 9.73 16.53 14.27
CA GLY A 200 10.18 16.07 12.96
C GLY A 200 10.32 14.55 12.82
N LYS A 201 10.61 14.11 11.59
CA LYS A 201 10.85 12.71 11.20
C LYS A 201 12.25 12.57 10.61
N ASN A 202 12.89 11.43 10.86
CA ASN A 202 14.08 11.03 10.11
C ASN A 202 13.67 10.28 8.83
N SER A 203 14.64 9.92 8.01
CA SER A 203 14.43 9.30 6.69
C SER A 203 13.88 7.85 6.71
N THR A 204 13.79 7.21 7.88
CA THR A 204 13.41 5.79 7.99
C THR A 204 12.25 5.53 8.94
N GLN A 205 11.89 6.49 9.80
CA GLN A 205 10.87 6.31 10.82
C GLN A 205 9.51 6.00 10.20
N VAL A 206 8.87 4.91 10.63
CA VAL A 206 7.57 4.45 10.11
C VAL A 206 6.36 4.98 10.90
N ASN A 207 6.55 5.38 12.16
CA ASN A 207 5.45 5.68 13.09
C ASN A 207 5.33 7.15 13.49
N ASP A 208 4.20 7.48 14.12
CA ASP A 208 3.90 8.81 14.69
C ASP A 208 3.97 9.94 13.66
N PHE A 209 3.60 9.70 12.39
CA PHE A 209 3.36 10.74 11.38
C PHE A 209 2.16 11.59 11.83
N ARG A 210 2.46 12.48 12.77
CA ARG A 210 1.48 13.33 13.43
C ARG A 210 1.37 14.58 12.58
N VAL A 211 0.21 14.70 11.98
CA VAL A 211 -0.08 15.73 11.00
C VAL A 211 -1.40 16.39 11.36
N PHE A 212 -1.55 17.66 11.00
CA PHE A 212 -2.80 18.37 11.21
C PHE A 212 -3.92 17.81 10.31
N ASN A 213 -5.19 18.10 10.62
CA ASN A 213 -6.35 17.58 9.86
C ASN A 213 -6.36 16.05 9.65
N TRP A 214 -5.67 15.27 10.49
CA TRP A 214 -5.55 13.81 10.33
C TRP A 214 -6.89 13.07 10.28
N ARG A 215 -7.96 13.67 10.83
CA ARG A 215 -9.33 13.11 10.81
C ARG A 215 -10.00 13.16 9.42
N GLU A 216 -9.45 13.95 8.51
CA GLU A 216 -9.93 14.07 7.13
C GLU A 216 -9.13 13.20 6.15
N MET A 217 -8.23 12.36 6.69
CA MET A 217 -7.32 11.51 5.95
C MET A 217 -7.69 10.04 6.15
N GLU A 218 -7.51 9.26 5.10
CA GLU A 218 -7.86 7.84 5.05
C GLU A 218 -6.62 6.96 4.87
N LEU A 219 -6.71 5.70 5.32
CA LEU A 219 -5.66 4.72 5.00
C LEU A 219 -5.56 4.54 3.48
N ASN A 220 -4.38 4.15 3.03
CA ASN A 220 -4.02 4.04 1.62
C ASN A 220 -3.94 5.35 0.83
N GLU A 221 -4.24 6.50 1.43
CA GLU A 221 -3.92 7.77 0.80
C GLU A 221 -2.40 8.00 0.75
N TYR A 222 -1.95 8.67 -0.31
CA TYR A 222 -0.56 9.10 -0.47
C TYR A 222 -0.37 10.45 0.20
N LEU A 223 0.72 10.58 0.95
CA LEU A 223 1.13 11.81 1.62
C LEU A 223 2.45 12.29 0.98
N TYR A 224 2.38 13.41 0.27
CA TYR A 224 3.54 14.08 -0.29
C TYR A 224 4.15 15.03 0.75
N CYS A 225 5.45 14.89 0.98
CA CYS A 225 6.24 15.66 1.94
C CYS A 225 7.57 16.07 1.30
N ASN A 226 7.64 17.29 0.75
CA ASN A 226 8.89 17.88 0.23
C ASN A 226 9.66 16.96 -0.76
N GLY A 227 8.94 16.36 -1.72
CA GLY A 227 9.51 15.46 -2.72
C GLY A 227 9.45 13.97 -2.35
N GLU A 228 9.28 13.63 -1.07
CA GLU A 228 9.00 12.25 -0.64
C GLU A 228 7.51 11.95 -0.74
N VAL A 229 7.16 10.73 -1.15
CA VAL A 229 5.78 10.23 -1.07
C VAL A 229 5.73 8.98 -0.21
N VAL A 230 4.96 9.04 0.88
CA VAL A 230 4.63 7.88 1.72
C VAL A 230 3.15 7.52 1.57
N LYS A 231 2.74 6.36 2.10
CA LYS A 231 1.34 5.91 2.09
C LYS A 231 0.88 5.61 3.51
N LEU A 232 -0.33 6.03 3.87
CA LEU A 232 -0.87 5.85 5.22
C LEU A 232 -1.31 4.40 5.45
N TRP A 233 -0.85 3.78 6.54
CA TRP A 233 -1.06 2.37 6.84
C TRP A 233 -1.92 2.12 8.08
N LEU A 234 -1.79 2.91 9.14
CA LEU A 234 -2.58 2.73 10.36
C LEU A 234 -2.95 4.08 10.98
N TYR A 235 -4.20 4.21 11.41
CA TYR A 235 -4.73 5.45 11.98
C TYR A 235 -4.03 5.85 13.29
N PRO A 236 -4.00 7.16 13.59
CA PRO A 236 -3.71 7.65 14.93
C PRO A 236 -4.71 7.12 15.96
N ARG A 237 -4.25 6.89 17.19
CA ARG A 237 -5.11 6.54 18.34
C ARG A 237 -5.89 7.72 18.95
N GLY A 238 -5.98 8.83 18.22
CA GLY A 238 -6.44 10.12 18.71
C GLY A 238 -5.39 11.22 18.53
N PRO A 239 -5.65 12.42 19.08
CA PRO A 239 -4.86 13.63 18.78
C PRO A 239 -3.40 13.56 19.26
N ASP A 240 -3.10 12.70 20.24
CA ASP A 240 -1.74 12.54 20.79
C ASP A 240 -0.92 11.45 20.07
N SER A 241 -1.38 10.97 18.91
CA SER A 241 -0.73 9.96 18.08
C SER A 241 -0.66 10.47 16.63
N GLY A 242 0.30 9.99 15.86
CA GLY A 242 0.31 10.12 14.40
C GLY A 242 -0.06 8.82 13.70
N PHE A 243 -0.17 8.88 12.37
CA PHE A 243 -0.29 7.71 11.52
C PHE A 243 0.98 6.84 11.61
N THR A 244 0.83 5.55 11.33
CA THR A 244 1.94 4.73 10.85
C THR A 244 1.84 4.65 9.34
N VAL A 245 2.95 4.79 8.64
CA VAL A 245 3.03 4.66 7.17
C VAL A 245 3.46 3.25 6.79
N TYR A 246 3.31 2.88 5.52
CA TYR A 246 3.80 1.59 5.04
C TYR A 246 5.32 1.44 5.29
N PRO A 247 5.81 0.23 5.63
CA PRO A 247 5.08 -1.04 5.68
C PRO A 247 4.44 -1.36 7.04
N GLY A 248 4.37 -0.39 7.96
CA GLY A 248 3.86 -0.57 9.32
C GLY A 248 4.93 -0.86 10.39
N GLU A 249 6.10 -1.34 9.98
CA GLU A 249 7.23 -1.67 10.84
C GLU A 249 8.58 -1.39 10.16
N GLY A 250 9.68 -1.52 10.88
CA GLY A 250 11.02 -1.39 10.30
C GLY A 250 11.27 0.01 9.72
N ASN A 251 11.74 0.05 8.47
CA ASN A 251 11.97 1.30 7.75
C ASN A 251 10.76 1.60 6.88
N ARG A 252 10.30 2.86 6.87
CA ARG A 252 9.21 3.29 5.99
C ARG A 252 9.55 3.06 4.52
N HIS A 253 8.50 2.79 3.75
CA HIS A 253 8.56 2.71 2.30
C HIS A 253 8.16 4.04 1.68
N THR A 254 8.76 4.33 0.54
CA THR A 254 8.40 5.44 -0.32
C THR A 254 7.76 4.94 -1.61
N TYR A 255 7.03 5.82 -2.28
CA TYR A 255 6.24 5.52 -3.47
C TYR A 255 6.63 6.41 -4.64
N PHE A 256 6.26 6.00 -5.84
CA PHE A 256 6.64 6.67 -7.09
C PHE A 256 8.16 6.83 -7.23
N ASN A 257 8.91 5.81 -6.81
CA ASN A 257 10.36 5.79 -6.74
C ASN A 257 11.02 6.86 -5.85
N THR A 258 10.28 7.72 -5.14
CA THR A 258 10.88 8.79 -4.31
C THR A 258 11.80 8.28 -3.21
N SER A 259 12.67 9.14 -2.68
CA SER A 259 13.58 8.82 -1.58
C SER A 259 13.05 9.22 -0.21
N GLY A 260 13.53 8.55 0.84
CA GLY A 260 13.17 8.88 2.22
C GLY A 260 13.93 10.11 2.74
N LEU A 261 13.23 11.16 3.15
CA LEU A 261 13.78 12.44 3.61
C LEU A 261 13.53 12.70 5.10
N SER A 262 14.36 13.55 5.71
CA SER A 262 14.01 14.03 7.06
C SER A 262 12.99 15.15 6.96
N HIS A 263 11.97 15.11 7.82
CA HIS A 263 10.93 16.15 7.88
C HIS A 263 11.03 16.99 9.13
N ALA A 264 10.89 18.30 8.99
CA ALA A 264 10.93 19.22 10.13
C ALA A 264 9.56 19.36 10.81
N LEU A 265 9.57 19.79 12.08
CA LEU A 265 8.35 20.26 12.72
C LEU A 265 7.78 21.46 11.96
N GLY A 266 6.49 21.42 11.62
CA GLY A 266 5.79 22.46 10.88
C GLY A 266 6.00 22.41 9.37
N GLU A 267 6.71 21.41 8.85
CA GLU A 267 6.87 21.24 7.40
C GLU A 267 5.51 20.89 6.75
N PRO A 268 5.09 21.59 5.69
CA PRO A 268 3.87 21.29 4.96
C PRO A 268 3.92 19.89 4.33
N CYS A 269 2.76 19.25 4.32
CA CYS A 269 2.55 17.99 3.61
C CYS A 269 1.12 17.94 3.05
N TYR A 270 0.91 17.09 2.05
CA TYR A 270 -0.34 17.10 1.30
C TYR A 270 -0.82 15.68 1.03
N VAL A 271 -2.11 15.43 1.28
CA VAL A 271 -2.74 14.27 0.67
C VAL A 271 -2.76 14.51 -0.82
N VAL A 272 -2.23 13.56 -1.58
CA VAL A 272 -2.14 13.65 -3.03
C VAL A 272 -2.80 12.47 -3.71
N ARG A 273 -3.27 12.70 -4.94
CA ARG A 273 -3.70 11.65 -5.86
C ARG A 273 -2.91 11.72 -7.15
N GLU A 274 -2.69 10.57 -7.77
CA GLU A 274 -2.14 10.51 -9.11
C GLU A 274 -3.14 11.10 -10.13
N VAL A 275 -2.64 11.93 -11.04
CA VAL A 275 -3.42 12.50 -12.15
C VAL A 275 -2.76 12.18 -13.49
N PRO A 276 -3.50 12.13 -14.61
CA PRO A 276 -2.91 11.90 -15.91
C PRO A 276 -1.79 12.90 -16.23
N ARG A 277 -0.78 12.47 -16.98
CA ARG A 277 0.36 13.33 -17.36
C ARG A 277 -0.04 14.61 -18.10
N PHE A 278 -1.13 14.55 -18.86
CA PHE A 278 -1.71 15.71 -19.57
C PHE A 278 -2.78 16.46 -18.76
N PHE A 279 -2.87 16.22 -17.46
CA PHE A 279 -3.78 16.96 -16.60
C PHE A 279 -3.31 18.41 -16.46
N PHE A 280 -4.20 19.33 -16.81
CA PHE A 280 -4.02 20.76 -16.60
C PHE A 280 -4.90 21.16 -15.42
N ASN A 281 -4.29 21.72 -14.37
CA ASN A 281 -5.07 22.28 -13.27
C ASN A 281 -5.62 23.65 -13.69
N ASP A 282 -6.95 23.79 -13.69
CA ASP A 282 -7.67 25.02 -14.02
C ASP A 282 -8.06 25.84 -12.79
N THR A 283 -7.85 25.31 -11.58
CA THR A 283 -8.07 26.05 -10.33
C THR A 283 -6.73 26.54 -9.79
N ALA A 284 -6.61 27.83 -9.52
CA ALA A 284 -5.39 28.42 -8.97
C ALA A 284 -4.98 27.86 -7.57
N SER A 285 -5.78 26.98 -6.97
CA SER A 285 -5.67 26.55 -5.57
C SER A 285 -5.13 25.13 -5.32
N SER A 286 -5.01 24.24 -6.32
CA SER A 286 -4.44 22.89 -6.08
C SER A 286 -3.02 22.75 -6.64
N GLU A 287 -2.03 22.53 -5.78
CA GLU A 287 -0.65 22.32 -6.23
C GLU A 287 -0.54 20.98 -6.99
N ILE A 288 0.21 20.97 -8.10
CA ILE A 288 0.60 19.75 -8.81
C ILE A 288 2.11 19.57 -8.63
N TYR A 289 2.51 18.38 -8.19
CA TYR A 289 3.90 17.97 -8.09
C TYR A 289 4.24 16.99 -9.21
N THR A 290 5.23 17.33 -10.04
CA THR A 290 5.80 16.40 -11.02
C THR A 290 6.83 15.52 -10.33
N ILE A 291 6.69 14.21 -10.48
CA ILE A 291 7.66 13.22 -10.01
C ILE A 291 8.41 12.67 -11.21
N TYR A 292 9.75 12.68 -11.14
CA TYR A 292 10.64 12.14 -12.17
C TYR A 292 11.17 10.77 -11.76
N TYR A 293 11.68 10.00 -12.73
CA TYR A 293 12.39 8.76 -12.45
C TYR A 293 13.79 9.06 -11.88
N GLU A 294 13.86 9.32 -10.57
CA GLU A 294 15.10 9.53 -9.84
C GLU A 294 15.00 9.05 -8.40
N ASN A 295 16.08 8.50 -7.85
CA ASN A 295 16.28 8.34 -6.41
C ASN A 295 17.74 8.11 -6.04
N ASP A 296 18.00 8.26 -4.75
CA ASP A 296 19.26 7.91 -4.12
C ASP A 296 19.18 6.66 -3.24
N ASP A 297 18.00 6.35 -2.72
CA ASP A 297 17.75 5.20 -1.85
C ASP A 297 16.78 4.20 -2.50
N ASP A 298 16.94 2.91 -2.21
CA ASP A 298 15.91 1.90 -2.46
C ASP A 298 14.60 2.29 -1.77
N PRO A 299 13.48 2.49 -2.51
CA PRO A 299 12.20 2.89 -1.93
C PRO A 299 11.65 1.94 -0.88
N GLN A 300 12.09 0.67 -0.89
CA GLN A 300 11.70 -0.33 0.10
C GLN A 300 12.81 -0.64 1.11
N ARG A 301 13.95 0.06 1.05
CA ARG A 301 15.11 -0.11 1.93
C ARG A 301 15.67 -1.54 2.01
N ARG A 302 15.39 -2.41 1.03
CA ARG A 302 15.93 -3.78 0.96
C ARG A 302 17.43 -3.74 0.71
N PHE A 303 17.86 -2.78 -0.10
CA PHE A 303 19.27 -2.53 -0.40
C PHE A 303 19.87 -1.34 0.35
N GLY A 304 19.21 -0.90 1.44
CA GLY A 304 19.73 0.12 2.33
C GLY A 304 19.73 1.50 1.69
N SER A 305 20.92 2.04 1.43
CA SER A 305 21.16 3.37 0.84
C SER A 305 21.64 3.31 -0.61
N ASP A 306 21.54 2.13 -1.23
CA ASP A 306 21.82 1.98 -2.65
C ASP A 306 20.54 2.31 -3.44
N SER A 307 20.67 3.03 -4.56
CA SER A 307 19.53 3.47 -5.38
C SER A 307 18.90 2.32 -6.16
N VAL A 308 17.56 2.35 -6.27
CA VAL A 308 16.78 1.36 -7.03
C VAL A 308 15.59 2.03 -7.69
N LEU A 309 15.54 2.04 -9.01
CA LEU A 309 14.41 2.54 -9.79
C LEU A 309 13.67 1.43 -10.51
N THR A 310 12.35 1.49 -10.45
CA THR A 310 11.50 0.79 -11.42
C THR A 310 11.07 1.79 -12.50
N PHE A 311 11.59 1.62 -13.71
CA PHE A 311 11.32 2.48 -14.87
C PHE A 311 10.29 1.83 -15.81
N THR A 312 9.27 2.59 -16.18
CA THR A 312 8.33 2.21 -17.26
C THR A 312 8.51 3.20 -18.39
N ALA A 313 8.99 2.72 -19.55
CA ALA A 313 9.27 3.58 -20.67
C ALA A 313 7.98 4.25 -21.19
N PRO A 314 7.91 5.60 -21.24
CA PRO A 314 6.70 6.29 -21.66
C PRO A 314 6.46 6.28 -23.16
N ALA A 315 7.52 6.10 -23.95
CA ALA A 315 7.49 6.03 -25.39
C ALA A 315 8.57 5.05 -25.89
N ASP A 316 8.44 4.61 -27.14
CA ASP A 316 9.53 3.96 -27.85
C ASP A 316 10.70 4.92 -28.01
N GLY A 317 11.91 4.51 -27.61
CA GLY A 317 13.08 5.35 -27.78
C GLY A 317 14.32 4.88 -27.04
N GLU A 318 15.29 5.77 -27.02
CA GLU A 318 16.50 5.66 -26.19
C GLU A 318 16.38 6.57 -24.98
N TYR A 319 16.96 6.13 -23.87
CA TYR A 319 17.00 6.83 -22.59
C TYR A 319 18.41 6.77 -22.03
N LEU A 320 18.74 7.69 -21.11
CA LEU A 320 19.97 7.64 -20.33
C LEU A 320 19.65 7.20 -18.91
N ALA A 321 20.40 6.24 -18.38
CA ALA A 321 20.51 6.01 -16.94
C ALA A 321 21.77 6.73 -16.45
N ARG A 322 21.59 7.77 -15.64
CA ARG A 322 22.69 8.55 -15.06
C ARG A 322 22.99 8.07 -13.64
N VAL A 323 24.25 7.81 -13.33
CA VAL A 323 24.73 7.53 -11.97
C VAL A 323 25.58 8.69 -11.48
N SER A 324 25.35 9.15 -10.26
CA SER A 324 26.14 10.21 -9.62
C SER A 324 26.19 10.03 -8.09
N ASP A 325 26.95 10.87 -7.40
CA ASP A 325 26.88 11.00 -5.94
C ASP A 325 25.91 12.13 -5.54
N VAL A 326 25.01 11.89 -4.59
CA VAL A 326 24.03 12.90 -4.11
C VAL A 326 24.69 14.20 -3.63
N ARG A 327 25.90 14.09 -3.06
CA ARG A 327 26.64 15.23 -2.48
C ARG A 327 27.59 15.86 -3.51
N GLY A 328 27.67 15.29 -4.71
CA GLY A 328 28.62 15.67 -5.75
C GLY A 328 30.06 15.27 -5.45
N PHE A 329 30.28 14.23 -4.63
CA PHE A 329 31.62 13.71 -4.36
C PHE A 329 32.07 12.70 -5.43
N GLY A 330 33.37 12.47 -5.50
CA GLY A 330 33.99 11.46 -6.37
C GLY A 330 35.44 11.22 -5.96
N GLY A 331 36.03 10.16 -6.48
CA GLY A 331 37.42 9.79 -6.21
C GLY A 331 37.72 8.32 -6.40
N GLU A 332 38.97 7.93 -6.12
CA GLU A 332 39.50 6.60 -6.45
C GLU A 332 38.74 5.42 -5.84
N SER A 333 37.96 5.62 -4.77
CA SER A 333 37.20 4.56 -4.09
C SER A 333 35.68 4.59 -4.35
N PHE A 334 35.19 5.51 -5.19
CA PHE A 334 33.76 5.67 -5.51
C PHE A 334 33.29 4.68 -6.59
N ASP A 335 33.71 3.42 -6.45
CA ASP A 335 33.33 2.34 -7.36
C ASP A 335 31.84 1.98 -7.18
N TYR A 336 31.18 1.56 -8.27
CA TYR A 336 29.82 1.03 -8.22
C TYR A 336 29.59 -0.07 -9.26
N ARG A 337 28.49 -0.81 -9.10
CA ARG A 337 27.90 -1.63 -10.16
C ARG A 337 26.45 -1.22 -10.40
N MET A 338 26.12 -0.80 -11.62
CA MET A 338 24.75 -0.53 -12.05
C MET A 338 24.21 -1.75 -12.82
N THR A 339 23.01 -2.21 -12.50
CA THR A 339 22.31 -3.26 -13.27
C THR A 339 21.06 -2.68 -13.91
N ILE A 340 20.85 -2.94 -15.19
CA ILE A 340 19.58 -2.68 -15.92
C ILE A 340 19.03 -4.04 -16.35
N ARG A 341 17.88 -4.43 -15.81
CA ARG A 341 17.30 -5.77 -16.03
C ARG A 341 15.77 -5.73 -16.09
N PRO A 342 15.11 -6.68 -16.77
CA PRO A 342 13.66 -6.82 -16.65
C PRO A 342 13.28 -7.13 -15.19
N PRO A 343 12.09 -6.73 -14.74
CA PRO A 343 11.56 -7.16 -13.46
C PRO A 343 11.38 -8.68 -13.45
N LYS A 344 11.64 -9.30 -12.30
CA LYS A 344 11.36 -10.70 -12.01
C LYS A 344 10.44 -10.75 -10.78
N PRO A 345 9.11 -10.54 -10.97
CA PRO A 345 8.16 -10.56 -9.86
C PRO A 345 8.23 -11.89 -9.11
N ASP A 346 8.43 -11.81 -7.80
CA ASP A 346 8.60 -12.95 -6.92
C ASP A 346 8.35 -12.49 -5.47
N PHE A 347 8.46 -13.38 -4.49
CA PHE A 347 8.35 -13.06 -3.08
C PHE A 347 9.23 -13.98 -2.23
N GLN A 348 9.58 -13.52 -1.03
CA GLN A 348 10.16 -14.36 0.01
C GLN A 348 9.32 -14.24 1.27
N VAL A 349 9.09 -15.35 1.97
CA VAL A 349 8.39 -15.35 3.26
C VAL A 349 9.30 -15.86 4.35
N ARG A 350 9.22 -15.23 5.52
CA ARG A 350 9.84 -15.70 6.76
C ARG A 350 8.77 -15.80 7.84
N HIS A 351 9.01 -16.63 8.86
CA HIS A 351 8.12 -16.73 10.02
C HIS A 351 8.87 -16.39 11.31
N SER A 352 8.14 -15.94 12.33
CA SER A 352 8.67 -15.44 13.60
C SER A 352 9.24 -16.50 14.55
N ILE A 353 9.30 -17.77 14.14
CA ILE A 353 9.67 -18.89 15.02
C ILE A 353 11.16 -19.18 14.88
N ASP A 354 11.87 -19.16 16.01
CA ASP A 354 13.25 -19.63 16.10
C ASP A 354 13.28 -21.15 15.93
N ALA A 355 13.74 -21.63 14.77
CA ALA A 355 13.77 -23.05 14.43
C ALA A 355 14.56 -23.94 15.42
N LYS A 356 15.47 -23.37 16.24
CA LYS A 356 16.19 -24.14 17.27
C LYS A 356 15.37 -24.28 18.54
N LYS A 357 14.63 -23.23 18.93
CA LYS A 357 13.78 -23.22 20.13
C LYS A 357 12.44 -23.90 19.88
N GLY A 358 11.94 -23.77 18.65
CA GLY A 358 10.64 -24.25 18.25
C GLY A 358 9.49 -23.49 18.89
N LEU A 359 8.34 -24.15 18.99
CA LEU A 359 7.11 -23.59 19.54
C LEU A 359 6.61 -24.43 20.72
N VAL A 360 6.31 -23.77 21.83
CA VAL A 360 5.71 -24.40 23.03
C VAL A 360 4.30 -23.89 23.19
N VAL A 361 3.32 -24.79 23.09
CA VAL A 361 1.88 -24.48 23.15
C VAL A 361 1.27 -25.18 24.37
N ALA A 362 0.52 -24.47 25.21
CA ALA A 362 -0.14 -25.14 26.34
C ALA A 362 -1.40 -25.88 25.87
N PRO A 363 -1.72 -27.06 26.44
CA PRO A 363 -2.91 -27.81 26.10
C PRO A 363 -4.19 -26.96 26.22
N GLY A 364 -5.06 -27.02 25.21
CA GLY A 364 -6.31 -26.27 25.16
C GLY A 364 -6.16 -24.79 24.77
N THR A 365 -4.95 -24.36 24.40
CA THR A 365 -4.64 -22.97 24.02
C THR A 365 -3.96 -22.90 22.65
N GLY A 366 -3.70 -21.70 22.16
CA GLY A 366 -2.88 -21.47 20.98
C GLY A 366 -1.72 -20.54 21.22
N LYS A 367 -0.83 -20.47 20.23
CA LYS A 367 0.29 -19.54 20.18
C LYS A 367 0.43 -18.94 18.79
N GLU A 368 0.71 -17.64 18.76
CA GLU A 368 0.81 -16.89 17.52
C GLU A 368 2.06 -17.27 16.71
N ILE A 369 1.89 -17.26 15.40
CA ILE A 369 2.95 -17.26 14.39
C ILE A 369 2.74 -16.02 13.50
N VAL A 370 3.79 -15.22 13.34
CA VAL A 370 3.76 -14.09 12.38
C VAL A 370 4.53 -14.53 11.15
N VAL A 371 3.94 -14.34 9.97
CA VAL A 371 4.61 -14.50 8.68
C VAL A 371 4.82 -13.13 8.05
N THR A 372 6.00 -12.91 7.48
CA THR A 372 6.41 -11.62 6.90
C THR A 372 6.89 -11.86 5.47
N ALA A 373 6.35 -11.10 4.52
CA ALA A 373 6.69 -11.16 3.11
C ALA A 373 7.62 -10.00 2.69
N GLU A 374 8.68 -10.36 1.99
CA GLU A 374 9.45 -9.47 1.13
C GLU A 374 8.93 -9.64 -0.30
N ARG A 375 8.46 -8.55 -0.90
CA ARG A 375 7.85 -8.53 -2.23
C ARG A 375 8.87 -8.03 -3.24
N LEU A 376 9.08 -8.78 -4.33
CA LEU A 376 10.15 -8.50 -5.28
C LEU A 376 9.59 -7.98 -6.60
N ASP A 377 10.29 -7.00 -7.17
CA ASP A 377 10.10 -6.47 -8.52
C ASP A 377 8.64 -6.18 -8.92
N GLY A 378 7.91 -5.50 -8.02
CA GLY A 378 6.55 -5.05 -8.28
C GLY A 378 5.45 -6.07 -7.98
N TYR A 379 5.77 -7.24 -7.42
CA TYR A 379 4.74 -8.20 -7.02
C TYR A 379 3.96 -7.72 -5.78
N GLY A 380 2.72 -7.26 -6.00
CA GLY A 380 1.83 -6.79 -4.92
C GLY A 380 0.69 -7.74 -4.53
N GLY A 381 0.57 -8.91 -5.15
CA GLY A 381 -0.58 -9.81 -4.97
C GLY A 381 -0.65 -10.55 -3.62
N GLU A 382 -1.72 -11.28 -3.37
CA GLU A 382 -1.88 -12.08 -2.15
C GLU A 382 -0.83 -13.20 -2.05
N ILE A 383 -0.42 -13.56 -0.83
CA ILE A 383 0.46 -14.71 -0.56
C ILE A 383 -0.18 -15.58 0.52
N THR A 384 -0.41 -16.85 0.22
CA THR A 384 -0.97 -17.81 1.18
C THR A 384 0.14 -18.68 1.75
N VAL A 385 0.14 -18.86 3.07
CA VAL A 385 1.06 -19.75 3.78
C VAL A 385 0.28 -20.90 4.40
N ASP A 386 0.57 -22.11 3.92
CA ASP A 386 0.01 -23.34 4.43
C ASP A 386 0.93 -23.97 5.48
N VAL A 387 0.33 -24.45 6.57
CA VAL A 387 0.99 -25.29 7.57
C VAL A 387 0.34 -26.66 7.54
N THR A 388 1.04 -27.66 7.00
CA THR A 388 0.52 -29.01 6.80
C THR A 388 1.29 -30.04 7.62
N GLY A 389 0.69 -31.23 7.81
CA GLY A 389 1.34 -32.34 8.50
C GLY A 389 1.58 -32.11 10.00
N LEU A 390 0.78 -31.24 10.64
CA LEU A 390 0.84 -31.01 12.09
C LEU A 390 0.60 -32.32 12.89
N PRO A 391 1.29 -32.51 14.03
CA PRO A 391 1.08 -33.67 14.89
C PRO A 391 -0.37 -33.81 15.37
N LYS A 392 -0.77 -35.02 15.74
CA LYS A 392 -2.12 -35.28 16.27
C LYS A 392 -2.43 -34.34 17.44
N GLY A 393 -3.61 -33.72 17.41
CA GLY A 393 -4.05 -32.77 18.44
C GLY A 393 -3.58 -31.33 18.22
N PHE A 394 -2.75 -31.06 17.20
CA PHE A 394 -2.37 -29.71 16.79
C PHE A 394 -3.12 -29.27 15.53
N SER A 395 -3.39 -27.97 15.43
CA SER A 395 -4.07 -27.37 14.28
C SER A 395 -3.61 -25.93 14.06
N VAL A 396 -3.92 -25.37 12.88
CA VAL A 396 -3.65 -23.98 12.52
C VAL A 396 -4.97 -23.20 12.38
N GLY A 397 -4.97 -21.96 12.86
CA GLY A 397 -6.09 -21.02 12.77
C GLY A 397 -6.30 -20.46 11.37
N GLY A 398 -6.95 -21.23 10.50
CA GLY A 398 -7.28 -20.85 9.12
C GLY A 398 -6.08 -20.84 8.16
N PRO A 399 -6.30 -20.48 6.88
CA PRO A 399 -5.19 -20.15 6.00
C PRO A 399 -4.50 -18.87 6.50
N ILE A 400 -3.18 -18.86 6.52
CA ILE A 400 -2.42 -17.67 6.88
C ILE A 400 -2.18 -16.88 5.60
N VAL A 401 -2.99 -15.85 5.39
CA VAL A 401 -2.99 -15.07 4.14
C VAL A 401 -2.38 -13.69 4.39
N ILE A 402 -1.28 -13.41 3.70
CA ILE A 402 -0.73 -12.05 3.59
C ILE A 402 -1.48 -11.36 2.45
N GLU A 403 -2.41 -10.49 2.83
CA GLU A 403 -3.25 -9.71 1.91
C GLU A 403 -2.40 -8.95 0.88
N ALA A 404 -2.96 -8.73 -0.30
CA ALA A 404 -2.32 -7.94 -1.36
C ALA A 404 -1.88 -6.56 -0.81
N GLY A 405 -0.68 -6.12 -1.19
CA GLY A 405 -0.06 -4.88 -0.71
C GLY A 405 0.39 -4.91 0.76
N GLN A 406 0.00 -5.89 1.57
CA GLN A 406 0.44 -6.05 2.96
C GLN A 406 1.74 -6.86 3.06
N HIS A 407 2.44 -6.69 4.18
CA HIS A 407 3.74 -7.33 4.43
C HIS A 407 3.69 -8.42 5.49
N GLN A 408 2.63 -8.50 6.28
CA GLN A 408 2.52 -9.47 7.36
C GLN A 408 1.12 -10.08 7.44
N ALA A 409 1.09 -11.30 7.99
CA ALA A 409 -0.12 -11.93 8.47
C ALA A 409 0.15 -12.64 9.80
N MET A 410 -0.88 -12.76 10.62
CA MET A 410 -0.79 -13.37 11.94
C MET A 410 -1.63 -14.63 11.94
N GLY A 411 -0.99 -15.78 12.09
CA GLY A 411 -1.66 -17.06 12.32
C GLY A 411 -1.55 -17.50 13.77
N ALA A 412 -2.18 -18.62 14.08
CA ALA A 412 -2.04 -19.28 15.38
C ALA A 412 -1.95 -20.80 15.21
N ILE A 413 -1.09 -21.43 16.01
CA ILE A 413 -1.03 -22.89 16.15
C ILE A 413 -1.66 -23.25 17.49
N TYR A 414 -2.63 -24.15 17.47
CA TYR A 414 -3.39 -24.60 18.63
C TYR A 414 -3.01 -26.02 19.02
N ALA A 415 -3.09 -26.31 20.32
CA ALA A 415 -3.05 -27.66 20.87
C ALA A 415 -4.38 -27.97 21.55
N ALA A 416 -5.00 -29.10 21.21
CA ALA A 416 -6.15 -29.63 21.93
C ALA A 416 -5.81 -29.89 23.40
N ALA A 417 -6.82 -29.85 24.29
CA ALA A 417 -6.61 -30.08 25.72
C ALA A 417 -6.05 -31.49 26.02
N ASP A 418 -6.35 -32.46 25.17
CA ASP A 418 -5.92 -33.86 25.23
C ASP A 418 -4.85 -34.20 24.17
N ALA A 419 -4.22 -33.19 23.57
CA ALA A 419 -3.17 -33.42 22.58
C ALA A 419 -2.02 -34.26 23.17
N PRO A 420 -1.55 -35.31 22.48
CA PRO A 420 -0.33 -36.01 22.88
C PRO A 420 0.92 -35.17 22.60
N GLU A 421 2.00 -35.41 23.34
CA GLU A 421 3.30 -34.80 23.05
C GLU A 421 3.76 -35.24 21.64
N PRO A 422 4.15 -34.29 20.76
CA PRO A 422 4.68 -34.63 19.44
C PRO A 422 5.94 -35.48 19.52
N ASP A 423 5.98 -36.60 18.79
CA ASP A 423 7.20 -37.37 18.63
C ASP A 423 8.06 -36.85 17.45
N ALA A 424 9.31 -37.32 17.40
CA ALA A 424 10.27 -36.88 16.39
C ALA A 424 9.88 -37.28 14.95
N GLU A 425 9.03 -38.30 14.78
CA GLU A 425 8.59 -38.75 13.46
C GLU A 425 7.43 -37.88 12.95
N ALA A 426 6.48 -37.55 13.81
CA ALA A 426 5.39 -36.63 13.52
C ALA A 426 5.92 -35.27 13.07
N MET A 427 7.00 -34.79 13.72
CA MET A 427 7.63 -33.51 13.36
C MET A 427 8.25 -33.48 11.96
N LYS A 428 8.64 -34.62 11.37
CA LYS A 428 9.17 -34.67 9.99
C LYS A 428 8.10 -34.41 8.93
N SER A 429 6.83 -34.56 9.29
CA SER A 429 5.71 -34.33 8.37
C SER A 429 5.30 -32.86 8.29
N VAL A 430 5.74 -32.03 9.24
CA VAL A 430 5.36 -30.63 9.33
C VAL A 430 6.02 -29.83 8.21
N LYS A 431 5.22 -29.22 7.34
CA LYS A 431 5.69 -28.40 6.21
C LYS A 431 5.02 -27.05 6.19
N LEU A 432 5.82 -26.03 5.85
CA LEU A 432 5.37 -24.66 5.66
C LEU A 432 5.66 -24.28 4.22
N VAL A 433 4.61 -23.92 3.50
CA VAL A 433 4.68 -23.60 2.07
C VAL A 433 3.98 -22.28 1.83
N ALA A 434 4.71 -21.32 1.26
CA ALA A 434 4.12 -20.08 0.79
C ALA A 434 3.89 -20.19 -0.72
N HIS A 435 2.69 -19.82 -1.19
CA HIS A 435 2.34 -19.86 -2.60
C HIS A 435 1.55 -18.63 -3.02
N ALA A 436 1.71 -18.24 -4.29
CA ALA A 436 0.98 -17.14 -4.89
C ALA A 436 0.89 -17.26 -6.40
N THR A 437 -0.14 -16.64 -7.00
CA THR A 437 -0.28 -16.56 -8.46
C THR A 437 0.45 -15.32 -8.99
N ILE A 438 1.39 -15.53 -9.91
CA ILE A 438 2.18 -14.48 -10.55
C ILE A 438 2.11 -14.69 -12.07
N GLY A 439 1.48 -13.73 -12.77
CA GLY A 439 1.13 -13.92 -14.18
C GLY A 439 0.19 -15.12 -14.36
N ASP A 440 0.51 -16.03 -15.28
CA ASP A 440 -0.27 -17.24 -15.55
C ASP A 440 0.17 -18.45 -14.70
N GLY A 441 1.15 -18.28 -13.82
CA GLY A 441 1.78 -19.36 -13.06
C GLY A 441 1.59 -19.26 -11.55
N GLU A 442 1.73 -20.39 -10.88
CA GLU A 442 1.86 -20.47 -9.42
C GLU A 442 3.34 -20.49 -9.03
N ILE A 443 3.75 -19.58 -8.15
CA ILE A 443 5.08 -19.59 -7.53
C ILE A 443 4.94 -20.15 -6.12
N VAL A 444 5.80 -21.11 -5.78
CA VAL A 444 5.78 -21.85 -4.52
C VAL A 444 7.16 -21.83 -3.88
N HIS A 445 7.22 -21.44 -2.61
CA HIS A 445 8.42 -21.43 -1.79
C HIS A 445 8.23 -22.23 -0.51
N GLU A 446 9.12 -23.20 -0.27
CA GLU A 446 9.18 -23.91 1.01
C GLU A 446 9.87 -23.02 2.06
N LEU A 447 9.25 -22.90 3.23
CA LEU A 447 9.77 -22.07 4.31
C LEU A 447 10.66 -22.87 5.26
N ALA A 448 11.39 -22.16 6.12
CA ALA A 448 12.13 -22.78 7.19
C ALA A 448 11.22 -23.63 8.10
N SER A 449 11.80 -24.65 8.73
CA SER A 449 11.08 -25.48 9.70
C SER A 449 10.66 -24.66 10.92
N LEU A 450 9.49 -24.96 11.48
CA LEU A 450 9.07 -24.45 12.80
C LEU A 450 10.00 -24.88 13.94
N GLY A 451 10.88 -25.86 13.73
CA GLY A 451 11.61 -26.49 14.82
C GLY A 451 10.72 -27.43 15.64
N PRO A 452 11.12 -27.80 16.87
CA PRO A 452 10.32 -28.71 17.70
C PRO A 452 9.00 -28.06 18.14
N LEU A 453 7.89 -28.78 17.96
CA LEU A 453 6.60 -28.44 18.58
C LEU A 453 6.46 -29.23 19.89
N LYS A 454 6.18 -28.54 20.99
CA LYS A 454 6.09 -29.15 22.34
C LYS A 454 4.85 -28.69 23.08
N LEU A 455 4.34 -29.54 23.96
CA LEU A 455 3.35 -29.09 24.93
C LEU A 455 4.03 -28.39 26.09
N ASP A 456 3.39 -27.32 26.58
CA ASP A 456 3.81 -26.72 27.84
C ASP A 456 3.54 -27.71 28.98
N ALA A 457 4.59 -28.07 29.72
CA ALA A 457 4.46 -28.94 30.89
C ALA A 457 3.73 -28.26 32.05
N LYS A 458 3.64 -26.92 32.04
CA LYS A 458 2.88 -26.16 33.03
C LYS A 458 1.42 -26.06 32.59
N PRO A 459 0.45 -26.28 33.50
CA PRO A 459 -0.95 -26.07 33.17
C PRO A 459 -1.18 -24.59 32.80
N PRO A 460 -1.98 -24.31 31.77
CA PRO A 460 -2.33 -22.94 31.40
C PRO A 460 -3.07 -22.26 32.54
N LYS A 461 -2.73 -20.99 32.79
CA LYS A 461 -3.39 -20.16 33.79
C LYS A 461 -4.50 -19.30 33.21
N LEU A 462 -4.60 -19.27 31.90
CA LEU A 462 -5.51 -18.38 31.19
C LEU A 462 -6.03 -19.03 29.91
N PHE A 463 -7.35 -19.01 29.75
CA PHE A 463 -8.02 -19.30 28.49
C PHE A 463 -8.74 -18.04 28.01
N VAL A 464 -8.59 -17.72 26.73
CA VAL A 464 -9.16 -16.52 26.13
C VAL A 464 -10.11 -16.94 25.01
N GLU A 465 -11.26 -16.30 24.95
CA GLU A 465 -12.29 -16.54 23.95
C GLU A 465 -12.88 -15.21 23.47
N ILE A 466 -13.26 -15.17 22.19
CA ILE A 466 -14.06 -14.07 21.64
C ILE A 466 -15.50 -14.53 21.58
N LEU A 467 -16.40 -13.74 22.14
CA LEU A 467 -17.83 -14.01 22.21
C LEU A 467 -18.61 -12.91 21.48
N PRO A 468 -19.79 -13.21 20.93
CA PRO A 468 -20.66 -12.17 20.37
C PRO A 468 -21.18 -11.21 21.46
N ASP A 469 -21.48 -9.98 21.06
CA ASP A 469 -22.17 -8.98 21.89
C ASP A 469 -23.61 -8.78 21.38
N GLY A 470 -24.52 -9.67 21.80
CA GLY A 470 -25.89 -9.69 21.27
C GLY A 470 -25.91 -10.01 19.77
N ASP A 471 -26.67 -9.25 18.98
CA ASP A 471 -26.78 -9.42 17.53
C ASP A 471 -25.74 -8.59 16.74
N SER A 472 -24.84 -7.89 17.44
CA SER A 472 -23.79 -7.08 16.82
C SER A 472 -22.87 -7.95 15.95
N GLY A 473 -22.63 -7.52 14.72
CA GLY A 473 -21.84 -8.28 13.75
C GLY A 473 -22.53 -9.54 13.25
N HIS A 474 -23.86 -9.64 13.36
CA HIS A 474 -24.67 -10.75 12.81
C HIS A 474 -24.09 -12.14 13.10
N PRO A 475 -23.88 -12.49 14.38
CA PRO A 475 -23.12 -13.66 14.74
C PRO A 475 -23.78 -14.94 14.25
N LYS A 476 -22.96 -15.83 13.68
CA LYS A 476 -23.37 -17.20 13.39
C LYS A 476 -22.55 -18.15 14.23
N GLU A 477 -23.24 -18.88 15.11
CA GLU A 477 -22.64 -19.93 15.92
C GLU A 477 -23.05 -21.31 15.40
N GLY A 478 -22.08 -22.20 15.26
CA GLY A 478 -22.31 -23.63 15.05
C GLY A 478 -21.70 -24.43 16.18
N LYS A 479 -22.34 -25.53 16.60
CA LYS A 479 -21.85 -26.43 17.68
C LYS A 479 -20.41 -26.94 17.49
N SER A 480 -19.84 -26.80 16.28
CA SER A 480 -18.50 -27.26 15.90
C SER A 480 -17.80 -26.32 14.91
N LYS A 481 -18.29 -25.09 14.73
CA LYS A 481 -17.71 -24.10 13.81
C LYS A 481 -17.18 -22.91 14.62
N PRO A 482 -16.11 -22.23 14.15
CA PRO A 482 -15.70 -20.97 14.75
C PRO A 482 -16.89 -19.98 14.72
N LEU A 483 -16.94 -19.07 15.70
CA LEU A 483 -17.84 -17.92 15.64
C LEU A 483 -17.59 -17.18 14.32
N GLU A 484 -18.65 -16.82 13.61
CA GLU A 484 -18.56 -15.97 12.42
C GLU A 484 -19.22 -14.62 12.72
N LEU A 485 -18.52 -13.53 12.42
CA LEU A 485 -19.06 -12.17 12.46
C LEU A 485 -19.04 -11.56 11.05
N THR A 486 -20.01 -10.71 10.75
CA THR A 486 -20.10 -9.94 9.51
C THR A 486 -20.08 -8.46 9.83
N ILE A 487 -19.22 -7.71 9.15
CA ILE A 487 -19.11 -6.25 9.22
C ILE A 487 -19.25 -5.67 7.82
N HIS A 488 -19.88 -4.51 7.71
CA HIS A 488 -19.99 -3.76 6.47
C HIS A 488 -18.95 -2.64 6.41
N PRO A 489 -18.47 -2.23 5.21
CA PRO A 489 -17.65 -1.03 5.10
C PRO A 489 -18.35 0.19 5.72
N GLY A 490 -17.60 0.98 6.50
CA GLY A 490 -18.11 2.12 7.27
C GLY A 490 -18.83 1.77 8.57
N GLU A 491 -18.90 0.50 8.94
CA GLU A 491 -19.59 0.04 10.15
C GLU A 491 -18.63 -0.15 11.32
N THR A 492 -19.16 0.07 12.53
CA THR A 492 -18.54 -0.37 13.78
C THR A 492 -19.41 -1.44 14.42
N ILE A 493 -18.84 -2.61 14.68
CA ILE A 493 -19.48 -3.69 15.45
C ILE A 493 -18.76 -3.87 16.79
N THR A 494 -19.45 -4.48 17.74
CA THR A 494 -18.92 -4.90 19.04
C THR A 494 -18.83 -6.41 19.19
N ALA A 495 -17.86 -6.84 20.00
CA ALA A 495 -17.70 -8.20 20.50
C ALA A 495 -17.13 -8.18 21.93
N LEU A 496 -17.13 -9.32 22.61
CA LEU A 496 -16.57 -9.47 23.95
C LEU A 496 -15.32 -10.34 23.89
N VAL A 497 -14.27 -9.95 24.61
CA VAL A 497 -13.19 -10.87 24.96
C VAL A 497 -13.42 -11.38 26.38
N LYS A 498 -13.48 -12.70 26.53
CA LYS A 498 -13.63 -13.39 27.82
C LYS A 498 -12.31 -14.06 28.20
N ALA A 499 -12.00 -14.02 29.49
CA ALA A 499 -10.83 -14.63 30.10
C ALA A 499 -11.22 -15.54 31.27
N ASP A 500 -11.05 -16.85 31.10
CA ASP A 500 -11.15 -17.82 32.19
C ASP A 500 -9.80 -17.95 32.89
N ARG A 501 -9.75 -17.49 34.15
CA ARG A 501 -8.54 -17.40 34.97
C ARG A 501 -8.38 -18.64 35.85
N VAL A 502 -7.23 -19.30 35.76
CA VAL A 502 -6.79 -20.39 36.64
C VAL A 502 -5.57 -19.90 37.42
N ASP A 503 -5.79 -19.44 38.65
CA ASP A 503 -4.76 -18.83 39.50
C ASP A 503 -4.02 -17.62 38.87
N PHE A 504 -4.69 -16.90 37.94
CA PHE A 504 -4.18 -15.69 37.30
C PHE A 504 -4.88 -14.43 37.82
N LYS A 505 -4.17 -13.57 38.55
CA LYS A 505 -4.75 -12.43 39.29
C LYS A 505 -4.51 -11.06 38.65
N ASP A 506 -3.50 -10.94 37.79
CA ASP A 506 -3.11 -9.68 37.18
C ASP A 506 -4.10 -9.26 36.08
N ARG A 507 -4.07 -8.00 35.66
CA ARG A 507 -4.79 -7.57 34.45
C ARG A 507 -4.28 -8.29 33.20
N ILE A 508 -5.14 -8.40 32.18
CA ILE A 508 -4.82 -9.10 30.93
C ILE A 508 -4.83 -8.08 29.81
N GLU A 509 -3.66 -7.77 29.27
CA GLU A 509 -3.49 -6.83 28.17
C GLU A 509 -3.48 -7.60 26.83
N PHE A 510 -4.18 -7.07 25.83
CA PHE A 510 -4.28 -7.63 24.48
C PHE A 510 -3.54 -6.79 23.44
N GLY A 511 -2.71 -5.84 23.84
CA GLY A 511 -2.02 -4.91 22.95
C GLY A 511 -2.76 -3.59 22.78
N LYS A 512 -2.38 -2.83 21.76
CA LYS A 512 -2.96 -1.52 21.44
C LYS A 512 -3.55 -1.56 20.02
N GLU A 513 -3.04 -0.73 19.10
CA GLU A 513 -3.38 -0.77 17.68
C GLU A 513 -3.20 -2.16 17.05
N ASP A 514 -2.32 -2.98 17.62
CA ASP A 514 -2.00 -4.32 17.17
C ASP A 514 -2.84 -5.42 17.85
N SER A 515 -3.84 -5.05 18.66
CA SER A 515 -4.69 -5.99 19.39
C SER A 515 -5.47 -6.92 18.47
N GLY A 516 -5.93 -6.40 17.33
CA GLY A 516 -6.66 -7.17 16.36
C GLY A 516 -5.72 -7.94 15.47
N ARG A 517 -5.62 -9.25 15.65
CA ARG A 517 -4.68 -10.06 14.87
C ARG A 517 -5.35 -10.53 13.59
N ASN A 518 -4.66 -10.34 12.47
CA ASN A 518 -5.07 -10.80 11.14
C ASN A 518 -6.38 -10.16 10.61
N LEU A 519 -6.71 -8.95 11.07
CA LEU A 519 -7.76 -8.14 10.47
C LEU A 519 -7.42 -7.81 9.01
N ALA A 520 -8.46 -7.69 8.17
CA ALA A 520 -8.31 -7.13 6.83
C ALA A 520 -7.79 -5.69 6.93
N HIS A 521 -6.95 -5.28 5.99
CA HIS A 521 -6.46 -3.91 5.97
C HIS A 521 -7.64 -2.94 5.85
N GLY A 522 -7.63 -1.88 6.67
CA GLY A 522 -8.79 -0.99 6.84
C GLY A 522 -9.74 -1.35 7.96
N LEU A 523 -9.56 -2.49 8.64
CA LEU A 523 -10.22 -2.78 9.92
C LEU A 523 -9.28 -2.48 11.09
N ILE A 524 -9.83 -1.90 12.15
CA ILE A 524 -9.09 -1.60 13.38
C ILE A 524 -9.86 -2.05 14.62
N ILE A 525 -9.12 -2.32 15.70
CA ILE A 525 -9.72 -2.37 17.05
C ILE A 525 -9.82 -0.94 17.56
N ASP A 526 -11.04 -0.45 17.63
CA ASP A 526 -11.35 0.94 17.92
C ASP A 526 -11.67 1.16 19.41
N ASN A 527 -11.67 2.41 19.85
CA ASN A 527 -12.06 2.84 21.19
C ASN A 527 -11.22 2.23 22.35
N ILE A 528 -9.97 1.84 22.08
CA ILE A 528 -9.09 1.16 23.04
C ILE A 528 -8.27 2.10 23.95
N GLY A 529 -8.36 3.42 23.76
CA GLY A 529 -7.64 4.40 24.57
C GLY A 529 -6.11 4.22 24.61
N LEU A 530 -5.44 4.85 25.58
CA LEU A 530 -3.98 4.81 25.69
C LEU A 530 -3.43 3.45 26.16
N ASN A 531 -4.22 2.72 26.95
CA ASN A 531 -3.83 1.44 27.55
C ASN A 531 -4.14 0.24 26.64
N GLY A 532 -4.82 0.46 25.51
CA GLY A 532 -5.19 -0.62 24.60
C GLY A 532 -6.34 -1.49 25.12
N LEU A 533 -6.58 -2.61 24.45
CA LEU A 533 -7.61 -3.56 24.87
C LEU A 533 -7.12 -4.35 26.09
N MET A 534 -7.88 -4.32 27.20
CA MET A 534 -7.45 -4.91 28.46
C MET A 534 -8.63 -5.35 29.32
N ILE A 535 -8.51 -6.51 29.97
CA ILE A 535 -9.43 -6.98 31.02
C ILE A 535 -8.81 -6.67 32.40
N PRO A 536 -9.43 -5.77 33.21
CA PRO A 536 -8.92 -5.40 34.53
C PRO A 536 -8.76 -6.59 35.48
N GLU A 537 -8.06 -6.37 36.59
CA GLU A 537 -8.02 -7.34 37.68
C GLU A 537 -9.45 -7.71 38.11
N GLN A 538 -9.69 -9.00 38.38
CA GLN A 538 -10.99 -9.57 38.80
C GLN A 538 -12.10 -9.57 37.74
N ALA A 539 -12.01 -8.73 36.69
CA ALA A 539 -12.91 -8.81 35.56
C ALA A 539 -12.66 -10.09 34.74
N VAL A 540 -13.74 -10.61 34.16
CA VAL A 540 -13.75 -11.85 33.36
C VAL A 540 -13.99 -11.59 31.89
N GLU A 541 -14.50 -10.41 31.53
CA GLU A 541 -14.80 -10.02 30.15
C GLU A 541 -14.57 -8.53 29.93
N GLN A 542 -14.34 -8.16 28.67
CA GLN A 542 -14.25 -6.78 28.22
C GLN A 542 -14.86 -6.66 26.83
N LYS A 543 -15.66 -5.61 26.61
CA LYS A 543 -16.17 -5.25 25.29
C LYS A 543 -15.10 -4.54 24.47
N PHE A 544 -15.03 -4.86 23.18
CA PHE A 544 -14.20 -4.17 22.21
C PHE A 544 -14.99 -3.89 20.92
N PHE A 545 -14.45 -2.96 20.12
CA PHE A 545 -15.08 -2.44 18.91
C PHE A 545 -14.20 -2.79 17.71
N ILE A 546 -14.81 -3.23 16.63
CA ILE A 546 -14.16 -3.43 15.34
C ILE A 546 -14.81 -2.43 14.39
N THR A 547 -14.00 -1.52 13.82
CA THR A 547 -14.46 -0.53 12.85
C THR A 547 -13.84 -0.85 11.49
N ALA A 548 -14.65 -0.88 10.43
CA ALA A 548 -14.19 -1.00 9.04
C ALA A 548 -14.24 0.36 8.33
N ALA A 549 -13.19 0.71 7.61
CA ALA A 549 -13.21 1.85 6.70
C ALA A 549 -14.21 1.65 5.55
N ASP A 550 -14.63 2.73 4.91
CA ASP A 550 -15.68 2.73 3.87
C ASP A 550 -15.28 1.98 2.58
N TRP A 551 -13.98 1.85 2.32
CA TRP A 551 -13.44 1.28 1.08
C TRP A 551 -13.06 -0.20 1.19
N VAL A 552 -13.17 -0.81 2.38
CA VAL A 552 -12.65 -2.16 2.61
C VAL A 552 -13.37 -3.16 1.70
N PRO A 553 -12.63 -3.96 0.90
CA PRO A 553 -13.25 -4.88 -0.04
C PRO A 553 -13.91 -6.07 0.67
N ASP A 554 -14.80 -6.74 -0.06
CA ASP A 554 -15.35 -8.04 0.34
C ASP A 554 -14.20 -9.01 0.66
N SER A 555 -14.20 -9.53 1.89
CA SER A 555 -13.14 -10.41 2.36
C SER A 555 -13.63 -11.35 3.46
N THR A 556 -12.86 -12.39 3.72
CA THR A 556 -13.12 -13.34 4.81
C THR A 556 -11.79 -13.76 5.40
N ARG A 557 -11.57 -13.46 6.68
CA ARG A 557 -10.30 -13.73 7.36
C ARG A 557 -10.54 -14.37 8.72
N THR A 558 -9.56 -15.14 9.18
CA THR A 558 -9.52 -15.54 10.58
C THR A 558 -9.03 -14.37 11.43
N PHE A 559 -9.63 -14.21 12.59
CA PHE A 559 -9.32 -13.15 13.55
C PHE A 559 -9.13 -13.76 14.94
N HIS A 560 -8.08 -13.35 15.64
CA HIS A 560 -7.85 -13.73 17.03
C HIS A 560 -7.30 -12.54 17.82
N LEU A 561 -7.35 -12.66 19.14
CA LEU A 561 -6.68 -11.75 20.06
C LEU A 561 -5.46 -12.45 20.65
N ARG A 562 -4.40 -11.68 20.91
CA ARG A 562 -3.19 -12.16 21.58
C ARG A 562 -2.97 -11.40 22.87
N THR A 563 -2.67 -12.10 23.95
CA THR A 563 -2.22 -11.48 25.21
C THR A 563 -0.76 -11.81 25.49
N GLY A 564 -0.03 -10.84 26.08
CA GLY A 564 1.30 -11.09 26.64
C GLY A 564 1.28 -11.91 27.94
N ALA A 565 0.10 -12.07 28.55
CA ALA A 565 -0.09 -12.85 29.77
C ALA A 565 0.14 -14.35 29.52
N ASP A 566 0.46 -15.07 30.61
CA ASP A 566 0.59 -16.53 30.66
C ASP A 566 1.43 -17.13 29.50
N GLY A 567 2.50 -16.46 29.07
CA GLY A 567 3.41 -16.99 28.06
C GLY A 567 2.96 -16.78 26.60
N GLY A 568 2.08 -15.80 26.34
CA GLY A 568 1.73 -15.37 24.98
C GLY A 568 0.53 -16.12 24.40
N ARG A 569 -0.57 -16.22 25.14
CA ARG A 569 -1.77 -16.96 24.73
C ARG A 569 -2.53 -16.21 23.64
N VAL A 570 -3.21 -16.98 22.78
CA VAL A 570 -4.16 -16.44 21.79
C VAL A 570 -5.55 -16.99 22.05
N SER A 571 -6.58 -16.21 21.69
CA SER A 571 -7.95 -16.71 21.66
C SER A 571 -8.12 -17.80 20.60
N GLN A 572 -9.21 -18.57 20.70
CA GLN A 572 -9.67 -19.30 19.51
C GLN A 572 -9.93 -18.32 18.38
N SER A 573 -9.60 -18.73 17.16
CA SER A 573 -9.84 -17.91 15.97
C SER A 573 -11.34 -17.89 15.66
N ILE A 574 -11.85 -16.71 15.36
CA ILE A 574 -13.18 -16.52 14.78
C ILE A 574 -13.03 -16.19 13.30
N ILE A 575 -14.11 -16.24 12.53
CA ILE A 575 -14.13 -15.80 11.14
C ILE A 575 -14.79 -14.42 11.09
N LEU A 576 -14.13 -13.46 10.45
CA LEU A 576 -14.68 -12.14 10.20
C LEU A 576 -14.88 -11.96 8.70
N HIS A 577 -16.13 -11.68 8.32
CA HIS A 577 -16.53 -11.38 6.96
C HIS A 577 -16.70 -9.88 6.79
N VAL A 578 -16.01 -9.30 5.82
CA VAL A 578 -16.38 -7.98 5.30
C VAL A 578 -17.30 -8.21 4.11
N LYS A 579 -18.50 -7.63 4.15
CA LYS A 579 -19.50 -7.77 3.09
C LYS A 579 -20.01 -6.40 2.69
N ASN A 580 -19.92 -6.07 1.41
CA ASN A 580 -20.62 -4.93 0.85
C ASN A 580 -22.13 -5.13 1.03
N ARG A 581 -22.84 -4.06 1.40
CA ARG A 581 -24.30 -4.10 1.47
C ARG A 581 -24.82 -4.29 0.05
N GLU A 582 -25.62 -5.31 -0.19
CA GLU A 582 -26.31 -5.45 -1.47
C GLU A 582 -27.11 -4.17 -1.75
N PRO A 583 -27.04 -3.60 -2.96
CA PRO A 583 -27.83 -2.44 -3.29
C PRO A 583 -29.30 -2.79 -3.05
N SER A 584 -29.98 -2.03 -2.20
CA SER A 584 -31.40 -2.24 -1.91
C SER A 584 -32.19 -2.24 -3.21
N SER A 585 -32.73 -3.41 -3.55
CA SER A 585 -33.54 -3.66 -4.76
C SER A 585 -34.75 -2.76 -4.89
#